data_AF-A0A4Y2N7F9-F1
#
_entry.id   AF-A0A4Y2N7F9-F1
#
_cell.length_a   1.000
_cell.length_b   1.000
_cell.length_c   1.000
_cell.angle_alpha   90.00
_cell.angle_beta   90.00
_cell.angle_gamma   90.00
#
_symmetry.space_group_name_H-M   'P 1'
#
loop_
_entity.id
_entity.type
_entity.pdbx_description
1 polymer ?
#
loop_
_entity_poly.entity_id
_entity_poly.type
_entity_poly.pdbx_seq_one_letter_code
_entity_poly.pdbx_strand_id
1 'polypeptide(L)'
;MDELIRQNRHITTREIAVELSISKGTVRHIIRRKLGYGKVCAEWVSKHLSEIQKTARMGVCLTSSFYTEAIHSLPRRWDQCINVKGDYLQLYCST
;
A
#
# COMPACT_ATOMS: atom_id res chain seq x y z
N MET A 1 -11.21 -6.93 -13.11
CA MET A 1 -11.38 -6.56 -11.68
C MET A 1 -10.05 -6.54 -10.94
N ASP A 2 -9.32 -7.66 -10.93
CA ASP A 2 -7.96 -7.73 -10.37
C ASP A 2 -7.04 -6.63 -10.95
N GLU A 3 -7.07 -6.47 -12.28
CA GLU A 3 -6.30 -5.44 -12.97
C GLU A 3 -6.69 -4.00 -12.57
N LEU A 4 -7.98 -3.72 -12.39
CA LEU A 4 -8.46 -2.40 -11.95
C LEU A 4 -7.95 -2.06 -10.53
N ILE A 5 -7.85 -3.06 -9.66
CA ILE A 5 -7.35 -2.91 -8.29
C ILE A 5 -5.83 -2.68 -8.29
N ARG A 6 -5.08 -3.34 -9.18
CA ARG A 6 -3.64 -3.11 -9.34
C ARG A 6 -3.32 -1.74 -9.90
N GLN A 7 -4.10 -1.26 -10.88
CA GLN A 7 -3.92 0.04 -11.49
C GLN A 7 -4.25 1.20 -10.54
N ASN A 8 -5.31 1.07 -9.74
CA ASN A 8 -5.68 2.05 -8.73
C ASN A 8 -6.02 1.37 -7.40
N ARG A 9 -5.04 1.36 -6.49
CA ARG A 9 -5.17 0.74 -5.16
C ARG A 9 -6.17 1.44 -4.24
N HIS A 10 -6.55 2.68 -4.56
CA HIS A 10 -7.50 3.48 -3.81
C HIS A 10 -8.91 3.38 -4.38
N ILE A 11 -9.12 2.57 -5.43
CA ILE A 11 -10.42 2.39 -6.06
C ILE A 11 -11.44 1.80 -5.07
N THR A 12 -12.64 2.37 -5.07
CA THR A 12 -13.73 1.95 -4.20
C THR A 12 -14.57 0.84 -4.84
N THR A 13 -15.25 0.05 -4.00
CA THR A 13 -16.21 -0.95 -4.49
C THR A 13 -17.37 -0.33 -5.29
N ARG A 14 -17.65 0.97 -5.10
CA ARG A 14 -18.69 1.68 -5.86
C ARG A 14 -18.21 1.99 -7.27
N GLU A 15 -16.99 2.50 -7.41
CA GLU A 15 -16.40 2.80 -8.72
C GLU A 15 -16.26 1.52 -9.54
N ILE A 16 -15.77 0.43 -8.94
CA ILE A 16 -15.72 -0.87 -9.63
C ILE A 16 -17.12 -1.35 -10.06
N ALA A 17 -18.13 -1.18 -9.21
CA ALA A 17 -19.50 -1.57 -9.52
C ALA A 17 -20.08 -0.78 -10.70
N VAL A 18 -19.77 0.51 -10.78
CA VAL A 18 -20.18 1.38 -11.90
C VAL A 18 -19.43 0.98 -13.19
N GLU A 19 -18.11 0.90 -13.12
CA GLU A 19 -17.24 0.58 -14.27
C GLU A 19 -17.62 -0.76 -14.92
N LEU A 20 -17.86 -1.78 -14.09
CA LEU A 20 -18.19 -3.12 -14.56
C LEU A 20 -19.70 -3.37 -14.68
N SER A 21 -20.55 -2.38 -14.38
CA SER A 21 -22.02 -2.49 -14.39
C SER A 21 -22.55 -3.71 -13.62
N ILE A 22 -21.98 -3.98 -12.44
CA ILE A 22 -22.33 -5.11 -11.57
C ILE A 22 -22.79 -4.63 -10.21
N SER A 23 -23.55 -5.47 -9.50
CA SER A 23 -23.99 -5.13 -8.16
C SER A 23 -22.81 -4.97 -7.20
N LYS A 24 -22.92 -4.02 -6.27
CA LYS A 24 -21.94 -3.85 -5.18
C LYS A 24 -21.71 -5.14 -4.37
N GLY A 25 -22.76 -5.97 -4.22
CA GLY A 25 -22.67 -7.25 -3.52
C GLY A 25 -21.77 -8.24 -4.26
N THR A 26 -21.92 -8.33 -5.59
CA THR A 26 -21.09 -9.15 -6.46
C THR A 26 -19.63 -8.71 -6.41
N VAL A 27 -19.37 -7.41 -6.50
CA VAL A 27 -18.03 -6.81 -6.35
C VAL A 27 -17.39 -7.25 -5.04
N ARG A 28 -18.10 -7.06 -3.92
CA ARG A 28 -17.61 -7.43 -2.58
C ARG A 28 -17.33 -8.93 -2.47
N HIS A 29 -18.19 -9.77 -3.05
CA HIS A 29 -18.02 -11.21 -3.03
C HIS A 29 -16.78 -11.65 -3.84
N ILE A 30 -16.59 -11.12 -5.05
CA ILE A 30 -15.44 -11.46 -5.90
C ILE A 30 -14.13 -11.02 -5.23
N ILE A 31 -14.07 -9.78 -4.73
CA ILE A 31 -12.89 -9.25 -4.02
C ILE A 31 -12.53 -10.16 -2.84
N ARG A 32 -13.49 -10.49 -1.97
CA ARG A 32 -13.21 -11.23 -0.74
C ARG A 32 -13.04 -12.73 -0.94
N ARG A 33 -13.85 -13.37 -1.79
CA ARG A 33 -13.90 -14.84 -1.92
C ARG A 33 -13.08 -15.39 -3.08
N LYS A 34 -12.92 -14.63 -4.17
CA LYS A 34 -12.20 -15.08 -5.37
C LYS A 34 -10.79 -14.52 -5.43
N LEU A 35 -10.63 -13.22 -5.15
CA LEU A 35 -9.33 -12.55 -5.21
C LEU A 35 -8.58 -12.56 -3.87
N GLY A 36 -9.26 -12.85 -2.75
CA GLY A 36 -8.63 -12.90 -1.42
C GLY A 36 -8.25 -11.52 -0.87
N TYR A 37 -8.88 -10.47 -1.38
CA TYR A 37 -8.64 -9.07 -1.06
C TYR A 37 -9.61 -8.58 0.07
N GLY A 38 -9.21 -7.73 1.05
CA GLY A 38 -10.06 -6.79 1.83
C GLY A 38 -9.35 -5.46 2.24
N LYS A 39 -9.88 -4.47 2.93
CA LYS A 39 -9.22 -3.12 2.91
C LYS A 39 -8.22 -2.82 4.05
N VAL A 40 -6.90 -2.66 3.90
CA VAL A 40 -6.05 -2.08 4.99
C VAL A 40 -6.31 -0.59 5.24
N CYS A 41 -6.19 -0.17 6.51
CA CYS A 41 -6.18 1.25 6.88
C CYS A 41 -4.90 1.91 6.33
N ALA A 42 -5.00 2.58 5.19
CA ALA A 42 -4.00 3.52 4.74
C ALA A 42 -4.41 4.91 5.21
N GLU A 43 -3.77 5.40 6.28
CA GLU A 43 -3.42 6.82 6.52
C GLU A 43 -3.24 7.11 8.00
N TRP A 44 -1.98 7.40 8.38
CA TRP A 44 -1.62 8.48 9.32
C TRP A 44 -0.20 8.97 8.97
N VAL A 45 0.07 9.23 7.68
CA VAL A 45 1.32 9.88 7.27
C VAL A 45 0.96 11.19 6.59
N SER A 46 0.87 12.24 7.40
CA SER A 46 0.73 13.59 6.89
C SER A 46 2.06 14.05 6.29
N LYS A 47 1.95 14.55 5.05
CA LYS A 47 2.89 15.42 4.29
C LYS A 47 3.63 14.73 3.14
N HIS A 48 3.31 15.19 1.92
CA HIS A 48 4.19 15.03 0.76
C HIS A 48 5.52 15.71 1.06
N LEU A 49 6.56 14.91 1.26
CA LEU A 49 7.90 15.40 1.52
C LEU A 49 8.61 15.70 0.21
N SER A 50 9.30 16.84 0.15
CA SER A 50 10.26 17.10 -0.93
C SER A 50 11.46 16.15 -0.82
N GLU A 51 12.18 15.91 -1.91
CA GLU A 51 13.39 15.06 -1.90
C GLU A 51 14.42 15.56 -0.86
N ILE A 52 14.58 16.87 -0.73
CA ILE A 52 15.47 17.47 0.29
C ILE A 52 15.01 17.09 1.71
N GLN A 53 13.70 17.13 1.99
CA GLN A 53 13.15 16.75 3.29
C GLN A 53 13.28 15.24 3.58
N LYS A 54 13.22 14.40 2.54
CA LYS A 54 13.46 12.96 2.67
C LYS A 54 14.93 12.70 3.02
N THR A 55 15.85 13.30 2.27
CA THR A 55 17.29 13.16 2.50
C THR A 55 17.72 13.69 3.87
N ALA A 56 17.19 14.83 4.29
CA ALA A 56 17.46 15.37 5.63
C ALA A 56 16.97 14.45 6.75
N ARG A 57 15.75 13.89 6.61
CA ARG A 57 15.23 12.89 7.58
C ARG A 57 16.07 11.62 7.60
N MET A 58 16.47 11.10 6.44
CA MET A 58 17.37 9.94 6.37
C MET A 58 18.71 10.23 7.04
N GLY A 59 19.29 11.41 6.80
CA GLY A 59 20.56 11.83 7.40
C GLY A 59 20.53 11.81 8.93
N VAL A 60 19.46 12.30 9.55
CA VAL A 60 19.28 12.27 11.02
C VAL A 60 19.21 10.84 11.57
N CYS A 61 18.60 9.92 10.84
CA CYS A 61 18.54 8.52 11.27
C CYS A 61 19.88 7.80 11.07
N LEU A 62 20.65 8.17 10.05
CA LEU A 62 21.95 7.57 9.73
C LEU A 62 23.08 8.03 10.65
N THR A 63 22.99 9.22 11.25
CA THR A 63 23.98 9.71 12.24
C THR A 63 23.90 9.00 13.59
N SER A 64 22.78 8.36 13.89
CA SER A 64 22.62 7.56 15.11
C SER A 64 23.07 6.13 14.85
N SER A 65 24.21 5.75 15.44
CA SER A 65 24.82 4.41 15.32
C SER A 65 23.87 3.26 15.67
N PHE A 66 22.88 3.52 16.52
CA PHE A 66 21.86 2.56 16.92
C PHE A 66 20.97 2.11 15.76
N TYR A 67 20.69 2.99 14.78
CA TYR A 67 19.79 2.67 13.67
C TYR A 67 20.54 2.30 12.38
N THR A 68 21.84 2.57 12.29
CA THR A 68 22.62 2.39 11.05
C THR A 68 22.52 0.96 10.52
N GLU A 69 22.75 -0.05 11.35
CA GLU A 69 22.60 -1.46 10.95
C GLU A 69 21.16 -1.81 10.55
N ALA A 70 20.18 -1.34 11.33
CA ALA A 70 18.76 -1.58 11.06
C ALA A 70 18.35 -0.96 9.71
N ILE A 71 18.80 0.27 9.41
CA ILE A 71 18.52 0.99 8.16
C ILE A 71 19.20 0.30 6.97
N HIS A 72 20.47 -0.11 7.10
CA HIS A 72 21.15 -0.84 6.03
C HIS A 72 20.52 -2.21 5.77
N SER A 73 19.83 -2.80 6.75
CA SER A 73 19.05 -4.03 6.55
C SER A 73 17.70 -3.81 5.85
N LEU A 74 17.18 -2.57 5.81
CA LEU A 74 15.84 -2.27 5.27
C LEU A 74 15.69 -2.68 3.80
N PRO A 75 16.63 -2.38 2.87
CA PRO A 75 16.50 -2.80 1.48
C PRO A 75 16.33 -4.32 1.34
N ARG A 76 17.09 -5.10 2.11
CA ARG A 76 16.99 -6.57 2.11
C ARG A 76 15.70 -7.06 2.76
N ARG A 77 15.30 -6.47 3.89
CA ARG A 77 14.07 -6.85 4.62
C ARG A 77 12.80 -6.50 3.86
N TRP A 78 12.85 -5.42 3.08
CA TRP A 78 11.72 -4.88 2.33
C TRP A 78 11.88 -5.12 0.83
N ASP A 79 12.74 -6.06 0.44
CA ASP A 79 13.06 -6.37 -0.95
C ASP A 79 11.79 -6.72 -1.74
N GLN A 80 10.90 -7.53 -1.15
CA GLN A 80 9.60 -7.82 -1.75
C GLN A 80 8.77 -6.56 -1.99
N CYS A 81 8.75 -5.62 -1.04
CA CYS A 81 8.02 -4.36 -1.16
C CYS A 81 8.58 -3.47 -2.26
N ILE A 82 9.92 -3.39 -2.34
CA ILE A 82 10.65 -2.55 -3.28
C ILE A 82 10.50 -3.12 -4.69
N ASN A 83 10.62 -4.43 -4.84
CA ASN A 83 10.45 -5.14 -6.11
C ASN A 83 9.02 -5.06 -6.64
N VAL A 84 8.04 -4.90 -5.76
CA VAL A 84 6.67 -4.60 -6.15
C VAL A 84 6.34 -3.09 -6.14
N LYS A 85 7.32 -2.17 -6.08
CA LYS A 85 7.11 -0.70 -6.08
C LYS A 85 6.16 -0.17 -4.98
N GLY A 86 6.11 -0.83 -3.83
CA GLY A 86 5.13 -0.53 -2.78
C GLY A 86 3.77 -1.16 -3.05
N ASP A 87 3.71 -2.18 -3.92
CA ASP A 87 2.48 -2.88 -4.29
C ASP A 87 1.91 -3.79 -3.17
N TYR A 88 2.05 -3.42 -1.91
CA TYR A 88 1.40 -4.09 -0.78
C TYR A 88 -0.13 -4.10 -0.94
N LEU A 89 -0.70 -5.19 -1.45
CA LEU A 89 -2.10 -5.51 -1.30
C LEU A 89 -2.21 -6.47 -0.13
N GLN A 90 -2.40 -5.94 1.08
CA GLN A 90 -2.92 -6.74 2.18
C GLN A 90 -4.21 -6.15 2.73
N LEU A 91 -5.06 -7.10 3.01
CA LEU A 91 -6.40 -7.08 2.57
C LEU A 91 -7.41 -6.87 3.77
N TYR A 92 -7.23 -6.01 4.82
CA TYR A 92 -8.17 -5.94 6.00
C TYR A 92 -8.22 -4.66 6.88
N CYS A 93 -9.44 -4.18 7.16
CA CYS A 93 -10.04 -3.96 8.48
C CYS A 93 -11.56 -3.76 8.32
N SER A 94 -12.28 -4.41 9.21
CA SER A 94 -13.72 -4.46 9.33
C SER A 94 -14.23 -3.26 10.12
N THR A 95 -15.20 -2.56 9.57
CA THR A 95 -16.44 -2.16 10.26
C THR A 95 -17.48 -1.81 9.20
#